data_AF-A0A2N1SVY1-F1
#
_entry.id   AF-A0A2N1SVY1-F1
#
_cell.length_a   1.000
_cell.length_b   1.000
_cell.length_c   1.000
_cell.angle_alpha   90.00
_cell.angle_beta   90.00
_cell.angle_gamma   90.00
#
_symmetry.space_group_name_H-M   'P 1'
#
loop_
_entity.id
_entity.type
_entity.pdbx_description
1 polymer ?
#
loop_
_entity_poly.entity_id
_entity_poly.type
_entity_poly.pdbx_seq_one_letter_code
_entity_poly.pdbx_strand_id
1 'polypeptide(L)'
;MVSGQLFVSGKNNNEPAFTIVELLIVIVIVGILAAIITVSYVGISKKATEAGLTSDLDGAKRQLELYKTENELYPITMDENKCPINPVNDTKYCLKNKTFEYTGSADGSTYSLKLTKSDVTYEVTNDSTPKVAAAVVPDWITIGAQTWATKNLNVGTMITDTVNPLNNGIVEKYCYENIPANCDTYGGLYSWNEMMQYSVTPDSPPIQGVCLAGSHLPSDNDWKILEVHLGMTQGQADDISLRGTDQSMQLREGGTSELNLQFAGQRANGGGFNSLGTTGNYWTSTPSAGYPIIRRLFSANPMVARNEYFKPYGNSVRCIKD
;
A
#
# COMPACT_ATOMS: atom_id res chain seq x y z
N MET A 1 -56.41 -26.23 70.15
CA MET A 1 -55.57 -25.35 69.30
C MET A 1 -54.44 -26.18 68.73
N VAL A 2 -54.60 -26.74 67.53
CA VAL A 2 -53.53 -27.36 66.73
C VAL A 2 -53.97 -27.19 65.27
N SER A 3 -53.46 -26.15 64.60
CA SER A 3 -52.32 -26.18 63.67
C SER A 3 -52.77 -26.62 62.27
N GLY A 4 -53.05 -25.63 61.42
CA GLY A 4 -53.38 -25.84 60.01
C GLY A 4 -52.11 -26.14 59.21
N GLN A 5 -52.09 -27.32 58.57
CA GLN A 5 -51.08 -27.67 57.58
C GLN A 5 -51.54 -27.19 56.19
N LEU A 6 -50.85 -26.16 55.68
CA LEU A 6 -50.84 -25.79 54.27
C LEU A 6 -49.92 -26.77 53.53
N PHE A 7 -50.48 -27.62 52.67
CA PHE A 7 -49.72 -28.38 51.68
C PHE A 7 -49.48 -27.49 50.46
N VAL A 8 -48.24 -27.01 50.28
CA VAL A 8 -47.79 -26.41 49.01
C VAL A 8 -47.15 -27.54 48.19
N SER A 9 -47.81 -27.91 47.10
CA SER A 9 -47.32 -28.84 46.09
C SER A 9 -46.23 -28.16 45.25
N GLY A 10 -44.96 -28.48 45.49
CA GLY A 10 -43.83 -28.06 44.66
C GLY A 10 -43.86 -28.74 43.29
N LYS A 11 -44.15 -27.96 42.24
CA LYS A 11 -44.06 -28.41 40.84
C LYS A 11 -42.58 -28.34 40.42
N ASN A 12 -41.91 -29.48 40.30
CA ASN A 12 -40.54 -29.56 39.80
C ASN A 12 -40.52 -29.29 38.29
N ASN A 13 -40.34 -28.04 37.90
CA ASN A 13 -39.95 -27.71 36.53
C ASN A 13 -38.44 -27.95 36.41
N ASN A 14 -38.07 -29.10 35.83
CA ASN A 14 -36.71 -29.35 35.36
C ASN A 14 -36.42 -28.46 34.14
N GLU A 15 -36.24 -27.15 34.37
CA GLU A 15 -35.64 -26.29 33.37
C GLU A 15 -34.14 -26.60 33.33
N PRO A 16 -33.56 -26.92 32.16
CA PRO A 16 -32.13 -27.21 32.05
C PRO A 16 -31.33 -25.97 32.44
N ALA A 17 -30.58 -26.06 33.54
CA ALA A 17 -29.63 -25.03 33.94
C ALA A 17 -28.43 -25.05 32.99
N PHE A 18 -28.19 -23.94 32.28
CA PHE A 18 -27.00 -23.78 31.43
C PHE A 18 -25.72 -23.85 32.28
N THR A 19 -24.75 -24.63 31.81
CA THR A 19 -23.46 -24.72 32.49
C THR A 19 -22.63 -23.48 32.19
N ILE A 20 -21.86 -23.01 33.18
CA ILE A 20 -20.90 -21.90 33.00
C ILE A 20 -19.92 -22.19 31.84
N VAL A 21 -19.60 -23.46 31.62
CA VAL A 21 -18.69 -23.91 30.56
C VAL A 21 -19.28 -23.65 29.16
N GLU A 22 -20.58 -23.90 28.95
CA GLU A 22 -21.25 -23.61 27.67
C GLU A 22 -21.23 -22.11 27.36
N LEU A 23 -21.54 -21.27 28.36
CA LEU A 23 -21.51 -19.82 28.20
C LEU A 23 -20.09 -19.32 27.87
N LEU A 24 -19.07 -19.90 28.52
CA LEU A 24 -17.67 -19.55 28.30
C LEU A 24 -17.23 -19.87 26.86
N ILE A 25 -17.62 -21.03 26.34
CA ILE A 25 -17.29 -21.41 24.97
C ILE A 25 -17.95 -20.45 23.97
N VAL A 26 -19.20 -20.04 24.21
CA VAL A 26 -19.92 -19.11 23.32
C VAL A 26 -19.23 -17.75 23.27
N ILE A 27 -18.84 -17.16 24.42
CA ILE A 27 -18.18 -15.84 24.41
C ILE A 27 -16.81 -15.90 23.73
N VAL A 28 -16.08 -17.02 23.86
CA VAL A 28 -14.79 -17.21 23.18
C VAL A 28 -15.01 -17.32 21.67
N ILE A 29 -15.99 -18.11 21.23
CA ILE A 29 -16.31 -18.26 19.80
C ILE A 29 -16.76 -16.92 19.20
N VAL A 30 -17.65 -16.18 19.88
CA VAL A 30 -18.11 -14.86 19.40
C VAL A 30 -16.95 -13.86 19.35
N GLY A 31 -16.04 -13.88 20.33
CA GLY A 31 -14.84 -13.03 20.33
C GLY A 31 -13.92 -13.31 19.13
N ILE A 32 -13.67 -14.59 18.82
CA ILE A 32 -12.85 -14.98 17.66
C ILE A 32 -13.54 -14.56 16.35
N LEU A 33 -14.84 -14.84 16.20
CA LEU A 33 -15.59 -14.48 15.00
C LEU A 33 -15.65 -12.97 14.78
N ALA A 34 -15.87 -12.17 15.84
CA ALA A 34 -15.90 -10.72 15.75
C ALA A 34 -14.55 -10.13 15.30
N ALA A 35 -13.43 -10.68 15.78
CA ALA A 35 -12.09 -10.25 15.37
C ALA A 35 -11.83 -10.52 13.87
N ILE A 36 -12.17 -11.72 13.39
CA ILE A 36 -12.04 -12.11 11.97
C ILE A 36 -12.91 -11.20 11.09
N ILE A 37 -14.17 -10.99 11.48
CA ILE A 37 -15.11 -10.15 10.71
C ILE A 37 -14.60 -8.71 10.61
N THR A 38 -14.09 -8.14 11.70
CA THR A 38 -13.61 -6.74 11.73
C THR A 38 -12.50 -6.50 10.70
N VAL A 39 -11.51 -7.41 10.62
CA VAL A 39 -10.42 -7.30 9.64
C VAL A 39 -10.95 -7.43 8.21
N SER A 40 -11.88 -8.35 7.96
CA SER A 40 -12.45 -8.56 6.62
C SER A 40 -13.35 -7.41 6.14
N TYR A 41 -14.09 -6.76 7.06
CA TYR A 41 -15.06 -5.72 6.74
C TYR A 41 -14.38 -4.44 6.23
N VAL A 42 -13.25 -4.05 6.82
CA VAL A 42 -12.48 -2.86 6.40
C VAL A 42 -12.04 -2.99 4.93
N GLY A 43 -11.58 -4.17 4.53
CA GLY A 43 -11.19 -4.45 3.14
C GLY A 43 -12.34 -4.37 2.14
N ILE A 44 -13.50 -4.96 2.47
CA ILE A 44 -14.69 -4.94 1.60
C ILE A 44 -15.23 -3.50 1.45
N SER A 45 -15.29 -2.74 2.55
CA SER A 45 -15.75 -1.35 2.53
C SER A 45 -14.85 -0.46 1.66
N LYS A 46 -13.53 -0.67 1.71
CA LYS A 46 -12.56 0.05 0.88
C LYS A 46 -12.75 -0.28 -0.62
N LYS A 47 -12.91 -1.55 -0.96
CA LYS A 47 -13.17 -2.00 -2.34
C LYS A 47 -14.49 -1.45 -2.90
N ALA A 48 -15.56 -1.45 -2.11
CA ALA A 48 -16.84 -0.87 -2.51
C ALA A 48 -16.71 0.64 -2.73
N THR A 49 -15.91 1.32 -1.91
CA THR A 49 -15.61 2.74 -2.06
C THR A 49 -14.83 3.01 -3.35
N GLU A 50 -13.76 2.27 -3.62
CA GLU A 50 -12.98 2.38 -4.85
C GLU A 50 -13.83 2.14 -6.10
N ALA A 51 -14.62 1.05 -6.13
CA ALA A 51 -15.52 0.76 -7.25
C ALA A 51 -16.54 1.90 -7.47
N GLY A 52 -17.04 2.51 -6.39
CA GLY A 52 -17.88 3.70 -6.46
C GLY A 52 -17.15 4.91 -7.06
N LEU A 53 -15.92 5.19 -6.62
CA LEU A 53 -15.12 6.31 -7.13
C LEU A 53 -14.75 6.14 -8.61
N THR A 54 -14.36 4.93 -9.02
CA THR A 54 -14.09 4.58 -10.42
C THR A 54 -15.35 4.74 -11.26
N SER A 55 -16.51 4.26 -10.77
CA SER A 55 -17.80 4.42 -11.46
C SER A 55 -18.21 5.89 -11.60
N ASP A 56 -17.97 6.70 -10.56
CA ASP A 56 -18.24 8.15 -10.59
C ASP A 56 -17.36 8.86 -11.62
N LEU A 57 -16.06 8.54 -11.65
CA LEU A 57 -15.10 9.09 -12.63
C LEU A 57 -15.43 8.66 -14.05
N ASP A 58 -15.79 7.39 -14.28
CA ASP A 58 -16.25 6.90 -15.57
C ASP A 58 -17.54 7.59 -16.02
N GLY A 59 -18.48 7.82 -15.11
CA GLY A 59 -19.70 8.58 -15.37
C GLY A 59 -19.39 10.01 -15.79
N ALA A 60 -18.49 10.68 -15.08
CA ALA A 60 -18.06 12.04 -15.38
C ALA A 60 -17.31 12.14 -16.72
N LYS A 61 -16.39 11.19 -16.99
CA LYS A 61 -15.69 11.08 -18.27
C LYS A 61 -16.68 11.00 -19.43
N ARG A 62 -17.65 10.09 -19.39
CA ARG A 62 -18.67 9.96 -20.45
C ARG A 62 -19.42 11.27 -20.67
N GLN A 63 -19.75 12.01 -19.61
CA GLN A 63 -20.42 13.30 -19.71
C GLN A 63 -19.56 14.34 -20.45
N LEU A 64 -18.25 14.37 -20.17
CA LEU A 64 -17.30 15.25 -20.83
C LEU A 64 -17.07 14.89 -22.31
N GLU A 65 -17.03 13.59 -22.64
CA GLU A 65 -16.97 13.13 -24.03
C GLU A 65 -18.20 13.58 -24.83
N LEU A 66 -19.39 13.54 -24.22
CA LEU A 66 -20.62 14.03 -24.84
C LEU A 66 -20.57 15.55 -25.06
N TYR A 67 -20.10 16.31 -24.05
CA TYR A 67 -19.91 17.76 -24.19
C TYR A 67 -18.98 18.09 -25.37
N LYS A 68 -17.83 17.40 -25.47
CA LYS A 68 -16.89 17.59 -26.59
C LYS A 68 -17.49 17.21 -27.94
N THR A 69 -18.32 16.18 -27.98
CA THR A 69 -19.00 15.77 -29.22
C THR A 69 -19.93 16.87 -29.75
N GLU A 70 -20.57 17.64 -28.86
CA GLU A 70 -21.47 18.74 -29.26
C GLU A 70 -20.75 20.10 -29.43
N ASN A 71 -19.68 20.36 -28.67
CA ASN A 71 -19.01 21.67 -28.62
C ASN A 71 -17.57 21.67 -29.17
N GLU A 72 -17.12 20.57 -29.78
CA GLU A 72 -15.80 20.32 -30.38
C GLU A 72 -14.59 20.33 -29.42
N LEU A 73 -14.72 20.98 -28.26
CA LEU A 73 -13.69 21.11 -27.23
C LEU A 73 -14.17 20.58 -25.88
N TYR A 74 -13.25 20.19 -25.01
CA TYR A 74 -13.55 20.00 -23.60
C TYR A 74 -13.74 21.36 -22.90
N PRO A 75 -14.44 21.38 -21.75
CA PRO A 75 -14.56 22.60 -20.97
C PRO A 75 -13.18 23.12 -20.53
N ILE A 76 -12.89 24.39 -20.68
CA ILE A 76 -11.68 25.00 -20.13
C ILE A 76 -11.89 25.24 -18.63
N THR A 77 -13.10 25.69 -18.26
CA THR A 77 -13.49 25.98 -16.88
C THR A 77 -14.88 25.44 -16.57
N MET A 78 -15.10 25.15 -15.29
CA MET A 78 -16.39 24.73 -14.74
C MET A 78 -16.80 25.65 -13.59
N ASP A 79 -18.10 25.68 -13.29
CA ASP A 79 -18.65 26.41 -12.15
C ASP A 79 -18.56 25.61 -10.83
N GLU A 80 -19.09 26.21 -9.77
CA GLU A 80 -19.21 25.58 -8.44
C GLU A 80 -20.10 24.32 -8.43
N ASN A 81 -21.03 24.20 -9.38
CA ASN A 81 -21.89 23.04 -9.57
C ASN A 81 -21.31 22.02 -10.55
N LYS A 82 -20.06 22.21 -10.98
CA LYS A 82 -19.35 21.38 -11.96
C LYS A 82 -20.05 21.30 -13.31
N CYS A 83 -20.66 22.40 -13.72
CA CYS A 83 -21.20 22.64 -15.04
C CYS A 83 -20.15 23.34 -15.92
N PRO A 84 -19.96 22.92 -17.18
CA PRO A 84 -19.13 23.63 -18.15
C PRO A 84 -19.56 25.10 -18.31
N ILE A 85 -18.59 26.04 -18.28
CA ILE A 85 -18.85 27.48 -18.54
C ILE A 85 -18.20 27.94 -19.84
N ASN A 86 -17.02 27.42 -20.16
CA ASN A 86 -16.17 27.88 -21.27
C ASN A 86 -15.69 26.64 -22.04
N PRO A 87 -15.76 26.57 -23.39
CA PRO A 87 -16.19 27.62 -24.34
C PRO A 87 -17.67 27.93 -24.38
N VAL A 88 -18.53 26.98 -23.99
CA VAL A 88 -19.98 27.14 -24.00
C VAL A 88 -20.51 26.80 -22.61
N ASN A 89 -21.36 27.68 -22.08
CA ASN A 89 -22.06 27.38 -20.84
C ASN A 89 -23.20 26.40 -21.13
N ASP A 90 -23.09 25.17 -20.63
CA ASP A 90 -24.09 24.14 -20.85
C ASP A 90 -24.36 23.31 -19.59
N THR A 91 -25.51 23.60 -18.97
CA THR A 91 -25.98 22.92 -17.75
C THR A 91 -26.45 21.49 -17.98
N LYS A 92 -26.61 21.04 -19.23
CA LYS A 92 -26.88 19.62 -19.56
C LYS A 92 -25.71 18.72 -19.17
N TYR A 93 -24.50 19.27 -19.18
CA TYR A 93 -23.25 18.52 -18.97
C TYR A 93 -22.64 18.67 -17.59
N CYS A 94 -23.42 19.11 -16.60
CA CYS A 94 -22.95 19.16 -15.22
C CYS A 94 -22.57 17.76 -14.70
N LEU A 95 -21.46 17.69 -13.97
CA LEU A 95 -21.03 16.45 -13.33
C LEU A 95 -21.92 16.14 -12.12
N LYS A 96 -22.27 14.86 -11.94
CA LYS A 96 -23.16 14.43 -10.84
C LYS A 96 -22.52 14.64 -9.46
N ASN A 97 -21.23 14.38 -9.34
CA ASN A 97 -20.49 14.55 -8.10
C ASN A 97 -19.84 15.94 -8.07
N LYS A 98 -20.20 16.77 -7.08
CA LYS A 98 -19.71 18.15 -6.97
C LYS A 98 -18.31 18.27 -6.39
N THR A 99 -17.78 17.20 -5.81
CA THR A 99 -16.44 17.21 -5.19
C THR A 99 -15.31 16.97 -6.18
N PHE A 100 -15.60 16.84 -7.49
CA PHE A 100 -14.56 16.70 -8.49
C PHE A 100 -13.67 17.94 -8.56
N GLU A 101 -12.37 17.72 -8.60
CA GLU A 101 -11.40 18.72 -9.03
C GLU A 101 -11.22 18.58 -10.54
N TYR A 102 -11.52 19.64 -11.27
CA TYR A 102 -11.47 19.67 -12.73
C TYR A 102 -10.36 20.62 -13.20
N THR A 103 -9.60 20.21 -14.21
CA THR A 103 -8.62 21.06 -14.89
C THR A 103 -8.69 20.79 -16.39
N GLY A 104 -9.14 21.78 -17.17
CA GLY A 104 -9.09 21.75 -18.63
C GLY A 104 -7.82 22.40 -19.17
N SER A 105 -7.33 21.96 -20.33
CA SER A 105 -6.25 22.67 -21.02
C SER A 105 -6.75 23.98 -21.63
N ALA A 106 -5.84 24.95 -21.79
CA ALA A 106 -6.19 26.28 -22.30
C ALA A 106 -6.73 26.27 -23.74
N ASP A 107 -6.38 25.25 -24.51
CA ASP A 107 -6.85 24.98 -25.88
C ASP A 107 -8.09 24.07 -25.94
N GLY A 108 -8.59 23.60 -24.79
CA GLY A 108 -9.75 22.69 -24.73
C GLY A 108 -9.50 21.29 -25.30
N SER A 109 -8.25 20.91 -25.59
CA SER A 109 -7.91 19.62 -26.20
C SER A 109 -7.91 18.46 -25.19
N THR A 110 -7.61 18.74 -23.92
CA THR A 110 -7.45 17.74 -22.86
C THR A 110 -8.09 18.18 -21.55
N TYR A 111 -8.31 17.23 -20.64
CA TYR A 111 -8.75 17.51 -19.27
C TYR A 111 -8.16 16.51 -18.27
N SER A 112 -8.16 16.90 -16.99
CA SER A 112 -7.94 16.05 -15.84
C SER A 112 -9.08 16.21 -14.85
N LEU A 113 -9.62 15.08 -14.40
CA LEU A 113 -10.60 15.00 -13.32
C LEU A 113 -9.98 14.24 -12.16
N LYS A 114 -10.09 14.79 -10.95
CA LYS A 114 -9.62 14.16 -9.72
C LYS A 114 -10.73 14.05 -8.68
N LEU A 115 -10.72 12.97 -7.93
CA LEU A 115 -11.62 12.73 -6.81
C LEU A 115 -10.83 12.16 -5.64
N THR A 116 -10.85 12.86 -4.51
CA THR A 116 -10.11 12.47 -3.30
C THR A 116 -11.07 11.95 -2.23
N LYS A 117 -10.76 10.78 -1.66
CA LYS A 117 -11.49 10.21 -0.53
C LYS A 117 -10.52 9.48 0.40
N SER A 118 -10.53 9.84 1.68
CA SER A 118 -9.66 9.24 2.70
C SER A 118 -8.18 9.22 2.28
N ASP A 119 -7.67 10.38 1.86
CA ASP A 119 -6.28 10.63 1.44
C ASP A 119 -5.80 9.90 0.17
N VAL A 120 -6.72 9.26 -0.56
CA VAL A 120 -6.43 8.67 -1.88
C VAL A 120 -7.11 9.49 -2.97
N THR A 121 -6.33 9.98 -3.92
CA THR A 121 -6.82 10.69 -5.10
C THR A 121 -6.86 9.75 -6.31
N TYR A 122 -8.02 9.62 -6.91
CA TYR A 122 -8.20 8.97 -8.21
C TYR A 122 -8.24 10.03 -9.29
N GLU A 123 -7.61 9.76 -10.42
CA GLU A 123 -7.62 10.63 -11.59
C GLU A 123 -8.12 9.90 -12.84
N VAL A 124 -8.72 10.68 -13.74
CA VAL A 124 -9.00 10.26 -15.12
C VAL A 124 -8.72 11.42 -16.06
N THR A 125 -8.19 11.10 -17.23
CA THR A 125 -7.98 12.03 -18.36
C THR A 125 -8.78 11.55 -19.57
N ASN A 126 -8.83 12.37 -20.63
CA ASN A 126 -9.49 12.02 -21.89
C ASN A 126 -9.05 10.64 -22.43
N ASP A 127 -7.77 10.29 -22.27
CA ASP A 127 -7.23 9.05 -22.87
C ASP A 127 -6.93 7.94 -21.86
N SER A 128 -7.26 8.13 -20.58
CA SER A 128 -7.03 7.11 -19.54
C SER A 128 -8.32 6.53 -18.96
N THR A 129 -8.23 5.32 -18.42
CA THR A 129 -9.23 4.78 -17.49
C THR A 129 -9.00 5.38 -16.10
N PRO A 130 -10.04 5.51 -15.25
CA PRO A 130 -9.84 5.98 -13.89
C PRO A 130 -8.80 5.11 -13.19
N LYS A 131 -7.81 5.77 -12.61
CA LYS A 131 -6.67 5.15 -11.91
C LYS A 131 -6.37 5.98 -10.68
N VAL A 132 -5.62 5.44 -9.75
CA VAL A 132 -5.03 6.28 -8.69
C VAL A 132 -4.12 7.30 -9.36
N ALA A 133 -4.29 8.58 -9.02
CA ALA A 133 -3.51 9.67 -9.57
C ALA A 133 -2.03 9.35 -9.37
N ALA A 134 -1.27 9.26 -10.47
CA ALA A 134 0.08 8.68 -10.57
C ALA A 134 0.76 8.40 -9.22
N ALA A 135 0.38 7.26 -8.60
CA ALA A 135 0.69 6.87 -7.23
C ALA A 135 0.41 7.95 -6.17
N VAL A 136 -0.03 7.50 -4.99
CA VAL A 136 0.29 8.26 -3.78
C VAL A 136 1.79 8.54 -3.85
N VAL A 137 2.19 9.78 -4.12
CA VAL A 137 3.57 10.20 -3.90
C VAL A 137 3.83 9.74 -2.47
N PRO A 138 4.75 8.80 -2.21
CA PRO A 138 5.02 8.42 -0.84
C PRO A 138 5.34 9.73 -0.11
N ASP A 139 4.69 10.00 1.01
CA ASP A 139 5.04 11.19 1.78
C ASP A 139 6.56 11.12 1.96
N TRP A 140 7.27 12.18 1.60
CA TRP A 140 8.73 12.16 1.62
C TRP A 140 9.19 12.65 2.98
N ILE A 141 10.22 12.02 3.52
CA ILE A 141 10.88 12.48 4.74
C ILE A 141 12.36 12.65 4.50
N THR A 142 12.92 13.77 4.95
CA THR A 142 14.36 14.02 4.89
C THR A 142 15.00 13.53 6.19
N ILE A 143 15.93 12.59 6.06
CA ILE A 143 16.72 12.02 7.17
C ILE A 143 18.18 12.22 6.81
N GLY A 144 18.88 13.06 7.57
CA GLY A 144 20.22 13.51 7.22
C GLY A 144 20.25 14.18 5.85
N ALA A 145 21.06 13.64 4.94
CA ALA A 145 21.23 14.16 3.58
C ALA A 145 20.31 13.50 2.53
N GLN A 146 19.47 12.54 2.93
CA GLN A 146 18.65 11.75 1.99
C GLN A 146 17.17 12.00 2.21
N THR A 147 16.40 12.01 1.13
CA THR A 147 14.95 12.16 1.18
C THR A 147 14.29 10.85 0.77
N TRP A 148 13.65 10.17 1.73
CA TRP A 148 13.14 8.82 1.59
C TRP A 148 11.62 8.78 1.48
N ALA A 149 11.11 7.81 0.71
CA ALA A 149 9.70 7.47 0.67
C ALA A 149 9.22 6.88 2.02
N THR A 150 8.16 7.43 2.61
CA THR A 150 7.54 6.91 3.86
C THR A 150 6.58 5.74 3.64
N LYS A 151 6.29 5.38 2.39
CA LYS A 151 5.51 4.17 2.04
C LYS A 151 6.29 3.21 1.13
N ASN A 152 6.00 1.93 1.26
CA ASN A 152 6.53 0.90 0.35
C ASN A 152 5.97 1.15 -1.07
N LEU A 153 6.81 0.95 -2.09
CA LEU A 153 6.43 1.17 -3.47
C LEU A 153 5.28 0.23 -3.89
N ASN A 154 4.25 0.77 -4.55
CA ASN A 154 3.07 0.01 -4.98
C ASN A 154 2.68 0.31 -6.44
N VAL A 155 3.61 0.09 -7.37
CA VAL A 155 3.41 0.34 -8.82
C VAL A 155 3.39 -0.97 -9.60
N GLY A 156 2.76 -0.97 -10.77
CA GLY A 156 2.70 -2.15 -11.63
C GLY A 156 1.50 -3.07 -11.36
N THR A 157 1.43 -4.11 -12.19
CA THR A 157 0.34 -5.10 -12.26
C THR A 157 0.61 -6.26 -11.30
N MET A 158 -0.42 -6.66 -10.57
CA MET A 158 -0.30 -7.80 -9.67
C MET A 158 -0.26 -9.12 -10.45
N ILE A 159 0.73 -9.96 -10.12
CA ILE A 159 0.80 -11.37 -10.52
C ILE A 159 0.67 -12.27 -9.28
N THR A 160 0.28 -13.53 -9.48
CA THR A 160 0.20 -14.51 -8.39
C THR A 160 1.58 -15.00 -7.99
N ASP A 161 1.74 -15.35 -6.72
CA ASP A 161 2.97 -15.85 -6.12
C ASP A 161 3.67 -17.00 -6.86
N THR A 162 2.97 -17.83 -7.64
CA THR A 162 3.57 -18.92 -8.42
C THR A 162 4.05 -18.51 -9.81
N VAL A 163 3.74 -17.29 -10.25
CA VAL A 163 4.12 -16.76 -11.58
C VAL A 163 5.38 -15.93 -11.42
N ASN A 164 6.35 -16.11 -12.33
CA ASN A 164 7.53 -15.25 -12.36
C ASN A 164 7.26 -14.01 -13.21
N PRO A 165 7.80 -12.83 -12.83
CA PRO A 165 7.73 -11.65 -13.66
C PRO A 165 8.50 -11.84 -14.96
N LEU A 166 8.12 -11.08 -15.98
CA LEU A 166 8.63 -11.13 -17.35
C LEU A 166 9.29 -9.80 -17.70
N ASN A 167 10.35 -9.84 -18.49
CA ASN A 167 10.91 -8.62 -19.07
C ASN A 167 10.08 -8.19 -20.30
N ASN A 168 8.93 -7.56 -20.05
CA ASN A 168 7.95 -7.18 -21.08
C ASN A 168 7.60 -5.67 -21.06
N GLY A 169 8.29 -4.88 -20.23
CA GLY A 169 8.03 -3.45 -20.06
C GLY A 169 6.81 -3.10 -19.20
N ILE A 170 6.10 -4.10 -18.65
CA ILE A 170 5.04 -3.92 -17.66
C ILE A 170 5.65 -4.25 -16.31
N VAL A 171 5.63 -3.28 -15.38
CA VAL A 171 6.09 -3.55 -14.03
C VAL A 171 5.15 -4.55 -13.35
N GLU A 172 5.69 -5.59 -12.75
CA GLU A 172 4.92 -6.66 -12.10
C GLU A 172 5.25 -6.75 -10.60
N LYS A 173 4.23 -7.03 -9.79
CA LYS A 173 4.36 -7.11 -8.34
C LYS A 173 3.58 -8.29 -7.78
N TYR A 174 3.95 -8.72 -6.59
CA TYR A 174 3.12 -9.58 -5.75
C TYR A 174 2.46 -8.73 -4.66
N CYS A 175 1.18 -9.00 -4.42
CA CYS A 175 0.51 -8.55 -3.20
C CYS A 175 0.52 -9.71 -2.21
N TYR A 176 0.81 -9.43 -0.94
CA TYR A 176 0.90 -10.48 0.09
C TYR A 176 -0.37 -11.36 0.09
N GLU A 177 -0.19 -12.68 0.14
CA GLU A 177 -1.26 -13.70 0.05
C GLU A 177 -2.10 -13.68 -1.23
N ASN A 178 -1.59 -13.06 -2.30
CA ASN A 178 -2.35 -12.81 -3.51
C ASN A 178 -3.64 -11.99 -3.28
N ILE A 179 -3.64 -11.11 -2.28
CA ILE A 179 -4.76 -10.24 -1.96
C ILE A 179 -4.42 -8.81 -2.41
N PRO A 180 -5.08 -8.25 -3.44
CA PRO A 180 -4.78 -6.91 -3.94
C PRO A 180 -4.79 -5.82 -2.86
N ALA A 181 -5.72 -5.88 -1.91
CA ALA A 181 -5.81 -4.92 -0.81
C ALA A 181 -4.55 -4.89 0.08
N ASN A 182 -3.80 -6.00 0.17
CA ASN A 182 -2.55 -6.04 0.93
C ASN A 182 -1.44 -5.21 0.26
N CYS A 183 -1.47 -5.01 -1.06
CA CYS A 183 -0.57 -4.07 -1.71
C CYS A 183 -0.82 -2.63 -1.29
N ASP A 184 -2.08 -2.26 -1.02
CA ASP A 184 -2.39 -0.90 -0.58
C ASP A 184 -1.92 -0.64 0.85
N THR A 185 -1.98 -1.67 1.70
CA THR A 185 -1.58 -1.58 3.11
C THR A 185 -0.07 -1.67 3.27
N TYR A 186 0.57 -2.62 2.58
CA TYR A 186 1.97 -3.01 2.80
C TYR A 186 2.90 -2.69 1.63
N GLY A 187 2.38 -2.16 0.53
CA GLY A 187 3.10 -2.02 -0.73
C GLY A 187 3.24 -3.31 -1.52
N GLY A 188 3.77 -3.19 -2.74
CA GLY A 188 4.10 -4.32 -3.59
C GLY A 188 5.38 -5.02 -3.13
N LEU A 189 5.44 -6.32 -3.37
CA LEU A 189 6.65 -7.12 -3.26
C LEU A 189 7.18 -7.39 -4.68
N TYR A 190 8.45 -7.12 -4.92
CA TYR A 190 9.05 -7.22 -6.26
C TYR A 190 10.19 -8.24 -6.24
N SER A 191 10.37 -8.96 -7.35
CA SER A 191 11.63 -9.68 -7.55
C SER A 191 12.76 -8.67 -7.79
N TRP A 192 14.01 -9.04 -7.50
CA TRP A 192 15.11 -8.10 -7.67
C TRP A 192 15.32 -7.68 -9.14
N ASN A 193 15.24 -8.63 -10.07
CA ASN A 193 15.37 -8.33 -11.50
C ASN A 193 14.25 -7.37 -11.95
N GLU A 194 13.03 -7.61 -11.50
CA GLU A 194 11.87 -6.79 -11.81
C GLU A 194 12.02 -5.36 -11.28
N MET A 195 12.40 -5.23 -9.99
CA MET A 195 12.70 -3.94 -9.38
C MET A 195 13.76 -3.16 -10.18
N MET A 196 14.81 -3.85 -10.64
CA MET A 196 15.89 -3.26 -11.43
C MET A 196 15.51 -3.02 -12.90
N GLN A 197 14.29 -3.35 -13.32
CA GLN A 197 13.86 -3.39 -14.72
C GLN A 197 14.85 -4.16 -15.62
N TYR A 198 15.37 -5.28 -15.11
CA TYR A 198 16.35 -6.15 -15.77
C TYR A 198 17.65 -5.44 -16.22
N SER A 199 17.96 -4.27 -15.66
CA SER A 199 19.24 -3.59 -15.90
C SER A 199 20.39 -4.41 -15.33
N VAL A 200 21.33 -4.80 -16.20
CA VAL A 200 22.43 -5.72 -15.89
C VAL A 200 23.78 -5.03 -15.61
N THR A 201 23.88 -3.72 -15.84
CA THR A 201 25.10 -2.93 -15.62
C THR A 201 24.80 -1.77 -14.68
N PRO A 202 25.06 -1.91 -13.36
CA PRO A 202 24.83 -0.87 -12.35
C PRO A 202 25.76 0.36 -12.45
N ASP A 203 26.49 0.56 -13.55
CA ASP A 203 27.74 1.33 -13.58
C ASP A 203 27.57 2.86 -13.45
N SER A 204 26.36 3.36 -13.20
CA SER A 204 26.13 4.75 -12.78
C SER A 204 24.90 4.85 -11.86
N PRO A 205 25.06 4.63 -10.54
CA PRO A 205 24.05 5.07 -9.58
C PRO A 205 23.90 6.62 -9.65
N PRO A 206 22.71 7.15 -9.35
CA PRO A 206 21.51 6.45 -8.88
C PRO A 206 20.76 5.68 -9.98
N ILE A 207 20.23 4.49 -9.64
CA ILE A 207 19.45 3.66 -10.58
C ILE A 207 17.97 3.90 -10.31
N GLN A 208 17.24 4.45 -11.29
CA GLN A 208 15.80 4.69 -11.15
C GLN A 208 15.03 3.38 -10.88
N GLY A 209 15.27 2.34 -11.70
CA GLY A 209 14.51 1.08 -11.63
C GLY A 209 13.00 1.32 -11.66
N VAL A 210 12.24 0.57 -10.87
CA VAL A 210 10.77 0.73 -10.77
C VAL A 210 10.29 1.98 -10.02
N CYS A 211 11.19 2.82 -9.50
CA CYS A 211 10.81 4.08 -8.87
C CYS A 211 10.29 5.11 -9.88
N LEU A 212 9.51 6.08 -9.39
CA LEU A 212 8.98 7.18 -10.19
C LEU A 212 10.12 8.09 -10.69
N ALA A 213 9.91 8.79 -11.80
CA ALA A 213 10.89 9.74 -12.32
C ALA A 213 11.24 10.83 -11.28
N GLY A 214 12.53 11.18 -11.17
CA GLY A 214 13.05 12.07 -10.11
C GLY A 214 13.24 11.37 -8.76
N SER A 215 13.28 10.04 -8.75
CA SER A 215 13.63 9.22 -7.60
C SER A 215 14.33 7.93 -8.04
N HIS A 216 15.03 7.29 -7.13
CA HIS A 216 15.84 6.11 -7.42
C HIS A 216 15.73 5.01 -6.36
N LEU A 217 16.16 3.81 -6.74
CA LEU A 217 16.31 2.67 -5.86
C LEU A 217 17.53 2.85 -4.94
N PRO A 218 17.35 2.77 -3.61
CA PRO A 218 18.44 2.85 -2.65
C PRO A 218 19.55 1.85 -2.97
N SER A 219 20.77 2.35 -3.09
CA SER A 219 21.97 1.52 -3.13
C SER A 219 22.29 0.96 -1.74
N ASP A 220 23.20 -0.01 -1.68
CA ASP A 220 23.72 -0.47 -0.40
C ASP A 220 24.37 0.67 0.40
N ASN A 221 25.03 1.60 -0.30
CA ASN A 221 25.66 2.77 0.30
C ASN A 221 24.60 3.76 0.84
N ASP A 222 23.48 3.92 0.14
CA ASP A 222 22.41 4.80 0.61
C ASP A 222 21.84 4.36 1.95
N TRP A 223 21.62 3.05 2.11
CA TRP A 223 21.21 2.48 3.39
C TRP A 223 22.26 2.68 4.48
N LYS A 224 23.55 2.56 4.17
CA LYS A 224 24.62 2.80 5.14
C LYS A 224 24.65 4.25 5.61
N ILE A 225 24.46 5.22 4.70
CA ILE A 225 24.38 6.64 5.05
C ILE A 225 23.24 6.88 6.05
N LEU A 226 22.06 6.31 5.78
CA LEU A 226 20.91 6.38 6.69
C LEU A 226 21.22 5.74 8.05
N GLU A 227 21.76 4.52 8.08
CA GLU A 227 22.08 3.79 9.31
C GLU A 227 23.14 4.50 10.16
N VAL A 228 24.16 5.11 9.53
CA VAL A 228 25.19 5.92 10.20
C VAL A 228 24.59 7.21 10.75
N HIS A 229 23.69 7.86 10.01
CA HIS A 229 22.96 9.03 10.51
C HIS A 229 22.14 8.69 11.78
N LEU A 230 21.62 7.48 11.86
CA LEU A 230 20.89 6.94 13.02
C LEU A 230 21.80 6.36 14.12
N GLY A 231 23.10 6.68 14.09
CA GLY A 231 24.03 6.42 15.18
C GLY A 231 24.90 5.18 15.03
N MET A 232 24.88 4.46 13.90
CA MET A 232 25.92 3.47 13.63
C MET A 232 27.27 4.14 13.32
N THR A 233 28.36 3.49 13.69
CA THR A 233 29.68 3.79 13.09
C THR A 233 29.77 3.24 11.68
N GLN A 234 30.66 3.81 10.86
CA GLN A 234 30.90 3.29 9.50
C GLN A 234 31.32 1.82 9.52
N GLY A 235 32.18 1.41 10.46
CA GLY A 235 32.60 0.00 10.60
C GLY A 235 31.43 -0.94 10.84
N GLN A 236 30.51 -0.59 11.75
CA GLN A 236 29.29 -1.36 11.98
C GLN A 236 28.38 -1.40 10.74
N ALA A 237 28.26 -0.29 10.01
CA ALA A 237 27.47 -0.22 8.79
C ALA A 237 28.09 -1.02 7.63
N ASP A 238 29.38 -1.36 7.69
CA ASP A 238 30.07 -2.19 6.71
C ASP A 238 29.96 -3.69 7.00
N ASP A 239 29.67 -4.08 8.25
CA ASP A 239 29.48 -5.48 8.64
C ASP A 239 28.32 -6.16 7.90
N ILE A 240 28.48 -7.46 7.62
CA ILE A 240 27.43 -8.32 7.07
C ILE A 240 26.68 -8.97 8.24
N SER A 241 25.46 -9.45 7.99
CA SER A 241 24.58 -10.03 9.00
C SER A 241 24.00 -8.98 9.95
N LEU A 242 23.61 -9.41 11.15
CA LEU A 242 23.00 -8.59 12.18
C LEU A 242 24.00 -7.57 12.73
N ARG A 243 23.63 -6.29 12.73
CA ARG A 243 24.52 -5.16 13.03
C ARG A 243 23.81 -3.95 13.62
N GLY A 244 24.61 -3.02 14.15
CA GLY A 244 24.14 -1.85 14.87
C GLY A 244 23.65 -2.18 16.28
N THR A 245 22.81 -1.32 16.83
CA THR A 245 22.31 -1.42 18.20
C THR A 245 20.78 -1.42 18.25
N ASP A 246 20.16 -0.46 17.56
CA ASP A 246 18.74 -0.15 17.68
C ASP A 246 18.11 0.38 16.38
N GLN A 247 18.84 0.32 15.26
CA GLN A 247 18.40 0.88 13.98
C GLN A 247 17.11 0.23 13.46
N SER A 248 16.83 -1.05 13.75
CA SER A 248 15.53 -1.65 13.42
C SER A 248 14.38 -1.01 14.21
N MET A 249 14.60 -0.60 15.47
CA MET A 249 13.59 0.13 16.26
C MET A 249 13.41 1.57 15.79
N GLN A 250 14.50 2.23 15.40
CA GLN A 250 14.44 3.60 14.92
C GLN A 250 13.74 3.71 13.55
N LEU A 251 13.96 2.73 12.67
CA LEU A 251 13.49 2.73 11.28
C LEU A 251 12.05 2.25 11.08
N ARG A 252 11.53 1.37 11.96
CA ARG A 252 10.19 0.80 11.84
C ARG A 252 9.08 1.79 12.19
N GLU A 253 7.83 1.38 11.94
CA GLU A 253 6.64 2.15 12.33
C GLU A 253 6.66 2.56 13.82
N GLY A 254 6.45 3.86 14.09
CA GLY A 254 6.53 4.44 15.43
C GLY A 254 7.95 4.62 15.97
N GLY A 255 8.98 4.36 15.16
CA GLY A 255 10.38 4.62 15.47
C GLY A 255 10.77 6.10 15.35
N THR A 256 11.91 6.46 15.91
CA THR A 256 12.41 7.84 15.98
C THR A 256 12.81 8.45 14.65
N SER A 257 13.06 7.64 13.61
CA SER A 257 13.42 8.15 12.28
C SER A 257 12.22 8.63 11.48
N GLU A 258 10.99 8.28 11.91
CA GLU A 258 9.73 8.54 11.19
C GLU A 258 9.67 7.97 9.75
N LEU A 259 10.66 7.14 9.35
CA LEU A 259 10.66 6.49 8.04
C LEU A 259 9.56 5.43 7.90
N ASN A 260 9.09 4.90 9.05
CA ASN A 260 7.96 3.99 9.15
C ASN A 260 8.08 2.77 8.22
N LEU A 261 9.23 2.08 8.28
CA LEU A 261 9.43 0.83 7.55
C LEU A 261 8.47 -0.25 8.07
N GLN A 262 7.59 -0.71 7.18
CA GLN A 262 6.55 -1.70 7.46
C GLN A 262 7.10 -3.15 7.44
N PHE A 263 6.46 -4.03 8.21
CA PHE A 263 6.76 -5.47 8.20
C PHE A 263 5.84 -6.21 7.22
N ALA A 264 6.04 -5.93 5.93
CA ALA A 264 5.23 -6.47 4.83
C ALA A 264 5.44 -7.98 4.55
N GLY A 265 6.35 -8.63 5.28
CA GLY A 265 6.76 -10.00 5.00
C GLY A 265 7.54 -10.11 3.69
N GLN A 266 7.42 -11.25 3.02
CA GLN A 266 8.06 -11.53 1.74
C GLN A 266 7.31 -12.62 0.97
N ARG A 267 7.56 -12.70 -0.34
CA ARG A 267 7.22 -13.87 -1.18
C ARG A 267 8.44 -14.78 -1.30
N ALA A 268 8.29 -16.05 -0.97
CA ALA A 268 9.37 -17.03 -1.03
C ALA A 268 9.66 -17.49 -2.46
N ASN A 269 10.88 -17.97 -2.73
CA ASN A 269 11.21 -18.53 -4.04
C ASN A 269 10.33 -19.76 -4.36
N GLY A 270 9.65 -19.74 -5.50
CA GLY A 270 8.74 -20.81 -5.93
C GLY A 270 7.28 -20.62 -5.49
N GLY A 271 6.99 -19.60 -4.67
CA GLY A 271 5.64 -19.28 -4.20
C GLY A 271 5.54 -19.30 -2.69
N GLY A 272 4.38 -18.90 -2.18
CA GLY A 272 4.09 -18.75 -0.76
C GLY A 272 4.57 -17.42 -0.17
N PHE A 273 3.93 -17.03 0.92
CA PHE A 273 4.23 -15.82 1.66
C PHE A 273 4.53 -16.15 3.11
N ASN A 274 5.41 -15.38 3.74
CA ASN A 274 5.71 -15.54 5.17
C ASN A 274 6.16 -14.23 5.80
N SER A 275 6.26 -14.26 7.13
CA SER A 275 6.88 -13.21 7.94
C SER A 275 6.18 -11.84 7.94
N LEU A 276 4.90 -11.80 7.56
CA LEU A 276 4.06 -10.61 7.75
C LEU A 276 4.00 -10.24 9.23
N GLY A 277 4.15 -8.95 9.53
CA GLY A 277 4.15 -8.43 10.89
C GLY A 277 5.41 -8.75 11.70
N THR A 278 6.30 -9.64 11.22
CA THR A 278 7.50 -10.02 11.97
C THR A 278 8.79 -9.46 11.37
N THR A 279 8.88 -9.36 10.04
CA THR A 279 10.05 -8.81 9.34
C THR A 279 9.67 -7.83 8.24
N GLY A 280 10.51 -6.81 8.05
CA GLY A 280 10.50 -5.96 6.87
C GLY A 280 11.75 -6.22 6.04
N ASN A 281 11.59 -6.69 4.81
CA ASN A 281 12.70 -6.97 3.89
C ASN A 281 12.70 -5.93 2.78
N TYR A 282 13.84 -5.27 2.60
CA TYR A 282 13.99 -4.15 1.67
C TYR A 282 15.12 -4.41 0.71
N TRP A 283 14.82 -4.35 -0.59
CA TRP A 283 15.83 -4.49 -1.62
C TRP A 283 16.78 -3.30 -1.68
N THR A 284 18.02 -3.56 -2.11
CA THR A 284 18.97 -2.55 -2.57
C THR A 284 19.29 -2.74 -4.05
N SER A 285 19.64 -1.67 -4.74
CA SER A 285 20.06 -1.71 -6.16
C SER A 285 21.48 -2.25 -6.35
N THR A 286 22.33 -2.23 -5.32
CA THR A 286 23.71 -2.74 -5.36
C THR A 286 23.77 -4.24 -5.09
N PRO A 287 24.29 -5.08 -6.00
CA PRO A 287 24.61 -6.48 -5.71
C PRO A 287 26.01 -6.63 -5.08
N SER A 288 26.22 -7.71 -4.34
CA SER A 288 27.53 -8.20 -3.89
C SER A 288 27.74 -9.63 -4.37
N ALA A 289 28.89 -9.91 -5.00
CA ALA A 289 29.24 -11.24 -5.52
C ALA A 289 28.15 -11.91 -6.40
N GLY A 290 27.37 -11.12 -7.13
CA GLY A 290 26.26 -11.60 -7.99
C GLY A 290 24.91 -11.77 -7.28
N TYR A 291 24.86 -11.62 -5.96
CA TYR A 291 23.65 -11.66 -5.16
C TYR A 291 23.20 -10.24 -4.77
N PRO A 292 21.89 -9.92 -4.88
CA PRO A 292 21.38 -8.67 -4.32
C PRO A 292 21.52 -8.64 -2.81
N ILE A 293 21.71 -7.43 -2.27
CA ILE A 293 21.68 -7.21 -0.82
C ILE A 293 20.26 -6.81 -0.40
N ILE A 294 19.86 -7.23 0.80
CA ILE A 294 18.68 -6.70 1.49
C ILE A 294 19.05 -6.00 2.79
N ARG A 295 18.21 -5.06 3.21
CA ARG A 295 18.05 -4.69 4.61
C ARG A 295 16.87 -5.43 5.21
N ARG A 296 17.10 -6.10 6.33
CA ARG A 296 16.06 -6.80 7.09
C ARG A 296 15.91 -6.18 8.47
N LEU A 297 14.69 -5.74 8.75
CA LEU A 297 14.26 -5.31 10.07
C LEU A 297 13.47 -6.43 10.74
N PHE A 298 13.45 -6.39 12.07
CA PHE A 298 12.79 -7.37 12.91
C PHE A 298 11.86 -6.67 13.92
N SER A 299 10.72 -7.28 14.16
CA SER A 299 9.79 -6.86 15.22
C SER A 299 10.38 -7.05 16.63
N ALA A 300 11.08 -8.16 16.86
CA ALA A 300 11.59 -8.53 18.18
C ALA A 300 13.09 -8.27 18.39
N ASN A 301 13.83 -7.88 17.35
CA ASN A 301 15.27 -7.58 17.45
C ASN A 301 15.53 -6.11 17.10
N PRO A 302 16.24 -5.36 17.97
CA PRO A 302 16.50 -3.95 17.75
C PRO A 302 17.55 -3.66 16.67
N MET A 303 18.38 -4.64 16.32
CA MET A 303 19.41 -4.53 15.29
C MET A 303 18.82 -4.75 13.89
N VAL A 304 19.47 -4.20 12.87
CA VAL A 304 19.13 -4.45 11.45
C VAL A 304 20.09 -5.49 10.89
N ALA A 305 19.68 -6.25 9.88
CA ALA A 305 20.57 -7.16 9.17
C ALA A 305 20.82 -6.72 7.72
N ARG A 306 22.07 -6.86 7.29
CA ARG A 306 22.48 -6.73 5.87
C ARG A 306 22.90 -8.10 5.36
N ASN A 307 22.13 -8.66 4.43
CA ASN A 307 22.35 -10.00 3.92
C ASN A 307 22.31 -10.03 2.40
N GLU A 308 23.12 -10.90 1.81
CA GLU A 308 22.92 -11.34 0.44
C GLU A 308 21.63 -12.17 0.34
N TYR A 309 20.95 -12.08 -0.79
CA TYR A 309 19.68 -12.76 -1.00
C TYR A 309 19.48 -13.25 -2.43
N PHE A 310 18.44 -14.04 -2.66
CA PHE A 310 18.16 -14.59 -3.98
C PHE A 310 17.16 -13.71 -4.75
N LYS A 311 17.51 -13.39 -5.99
CA LYS A 311 16.73 -12.53 -6.89
C LYS A 311 15.24 -12.90 -7.03
N PRO A 312 14.82 -14.18 -7.05
CA PRO A 312 13.41 -14.56 -7.24
C PRO A 312 12.49 -14.31 -6.04
N TYR A 313 13.01 -13.95 -4.88
CA TYR A 313 12.15 -13.59 -3.74
C TYR A 313 11.44 -12.27 -4.00
N GLY A 314 10.24 -12.12 -3.45
CA GLY A 314 9.53 -10.84 -3.46
C GLY A 314 9.76 -10.09 -2.17
N ASN A 315 10.46 -8.96 -2.21
CA ASN A 315 10.66 -8.07 -1.05
C ASN A 315 10.16 -6.66 -1.36
N SER A 316 9.99 -5.87 -0.31
CA SER A 316 9.55 -4.48 -0.41
C SER A 316 10.64 -3.60 -1.01
N VAL A 317 10.20 -2.49 -1.61
CA VAL A 317 11.06 -1.47 -2.21
C VAL A 317 10.69 -0.11 -1.62
N ARG A 318 11.71 0.68 -1.30
CA ARG A 318 11.62 2.10 -0.97
C ARG A 318 12.36 2.88 -2.05
N CYS A 319 11.98 4.13 -2.26
CA CYS A 319 12.65 5.03 -3.19
C CYS A 319 13.26 6.20 -2.43
N ILE A 320 14.35 6.77 -2.97
CA ILE A 320 14.98 8.01 -2.51
C ILE A 320 14.75 9.06 -3.60
N LYS A 321 14.41 10.28 -3.21
CA LYS A 321 14.24 11.41 -4.13
C LYS A 321 15.60 12.02 -4.51
N ASP A 322 15.76 12.35 -5.79
CA ASP A 322 16.96 13.00 -6.33
C ASP A 322 17.08 14.47 -5.91
#